data_AF-A0A7C2IY95-F1
#
_entry.id   AF-A0A7C2IY95-F1
#
_cell.length_a   1.000
_cell.length_b   1.000
_cell.length_c   1.000
_cell.angle_alpha   90.00
_cell.angle_beta   90.00
_cell.angle_gamma   90.00
#
_symmetry.space_group_name_H-M   'P 1'
#
loop_
_entity.id
_entity.type
_entity.pdbx_description
1 polymer ?
#
loop_
_entity_poly.entity_id
_entity_poly.type
_entity_poly.pdbx_seq_one_letter_code
_entity_poly.pdbx_strand_id
1 'polypeptide(L)'
;MRSSRIILLIAVIVVGMSHRSDGQGARPLAEQLRLAGVMPRGGLVYVQARDLSALMKMWLASTARDRFRKSSSFSVFSESRVYLKLQERKKDIETAVGVGLDESRLAELAGAASAVTIYDIGNLEMVFVTEVGRERAIATALFKQAPQFQERSAPSGVYYAREVSTDGGRLSQQFCFAYAGGRLIVTTTEGLMIRALANSASAGDDSMLQDVMATAGRARGFTAHEITMWLDQARL
;
A
#
# COMPACT_ATOMS: atom_id res chain seq x y z
N MET A 1 -7.25 -45.86 -29.32
CA MET A 1 -5.93 -45.70 -28.64
C MET A 1 -5.25 -44.33 -28.86
N ARG A 2 -5.95 -43.26 -29.26
CA ARG A 2 -5.36 -41.90 -29.42
C ARG A 2 -5.75 -40.91 -28.31
N SER A 3 -6.88 -41.12 -27.63
CA SER A 3 -7.41 -40.19 -26.62
C SER A 3 -6.70 -40.29 -25.25
N SER A 4 -6.11 -41.44 -24.91
CA SER A 4 -5.42 -41.64 -23.63
C SER A 4 -4.06 -40.93 -23.55
N ARG A 5 -3.44 -40.57 -24.69
CA ARG A 5 -2.17 -39.84 -24.73
C ARG A 5 -2.35 -38.32 -24.58
N ILE A 6 -3.52 -37.79 -24.97
CA ILE A 6 -3.83 -36.37 -24.86
C ILE A 6 -4.20 -36.00 -23.42
N ILE A 7 -4.93 -36.86 -22.71
CA ILE A 7 -5.28 -36.66 -21.30
C ILE A 7 -4.02 -36.70 -20.41
N LEU A 8 -3.06 -37.57 -20.74
CA LEU A 8 -1.77 -37.63 -20.01
C LEU A 8 -0.92 -36.38 -20.24
N LEU A 9 -0.94 -35.79 -21.43
CA LEU A 9 -0.20 -34.56 -21.76
C LEU A 9 -0.81 -33.32 -21.09
N ILE A 10 -2.15 -33.25 -20.98
CA ILE A 10 -2.82 -32.16 -20.25
C ILE A 10 -2.56 -32.28 -18.74
N ALA A 11 -2.55 -33.49 -18.18
CA ALA A 11 -2.20 -33.70 -16.77
C ALA A 11 -0.74 -33.31 -16.47
N VAL A 12 0.21 -33.57 -17.38
CA VAL A 12 1.61 -33.17 -17.22
C VAL A 12 1.81 -31.66 -17.41
N ILE A 13 1.01 -30.99 -18.25
CA ILE A 13 1.06 -29.52 -18.37
C ILE A 13 0.44 -28.84 -17.13
N VAL A 14 -0.64 -29.38 -16.57
CA VAL A 14 -1.24 -28.85 -15.34
C VAL A 14 -0.33 -29.09 -14.12
N VAL A 15 0.31 -30.26 -14.00
CA VAL A 15 1.30 -30.53 -12.94
C VAL A 15 2.60 -29.75 -13.17
N GLY A 16 3.02 -29.56 -14.42
CA GLY A 16 4.20 -28.77 -14.78
C GLY A 16 4.04 -27.27 -14.52
N MET A 17 2.83 -26.71 -14.61
CA MET A 17 2.56 -25.32 -14.24
C MET A 17 2.37 -25.10 -12.74
N SER A 18 2.08 -26.16 -11.97
CA SER A 18 2.04 -26.10 -10.49
C SER A 18 3.42 -26.24 -9.83
N HIS A 19 4.48 -26.57 -10.57
CA HIS A 19 5.83 -26.79 -10.04
C HIS A 19 6.85 -25.67 -10.33
N ARG A 20 6.43 -24.49 -10.82
CA ARG A 20 7.22 -23.26 -10.64
C ARG A 20 6.91 -22.59 -9.31
N SER A 21 7.07 -23.34 -8.23
CA SER A 21 7.36 -22.78 -6.91
C SER A 21 8.85 -23.02 -6.72
N ASP A 22 9.67 -22.01 -7.01
CA ASP A 22 11.08 -22.02 -6.64
C ASP A 22 11.21 -22.51 -5.20
N GLY A 23 12.16 -23.42 -4.95
CA GLY A 23 12.36 -24.15 -3.69
C GLY A 23 12.75 -23.32 -2.47
N GLN A 24 12.16 -22.13 -2.28
CA GLN A 24 12.09 -21.46 -1.01
C GLN A 24 10.94 -22.08 -0.22
N GLY A 25 11.24 -22.77 0.88
CA GLY A 25 10.22 -23.16 1.85
C GLY A 25 9.31 -21.96 2.19
N ALA A 26 8.06 -22.22 2.57
CA ALA A 26 7.12 -21.16 2.88
C ALA A 26 7.75 -20.17 3.87
N ARG A 27 7.96 -18.92 3.42
CA ARG A 27 8.57 -17.87 4.24
C ARG A 27 7.78 -17.75 5.55
N PRO A 28 8.43 -17.50 6.71
CA PRO A 28 7.72 -17.25 7.95
C PRO A 28 6.66 -16.17 7.76
N LEU A 29 5.47 -16.34 8.36
CA LEU A 29 4.35 -15.42 8.17
C LEU A 29 4.71 -13.96 8.52
N ALA A 30 5.55 -13.76 9.53
CA ALA A 30 6.07 -12.44 9.90
C ALA A 30 6.89 -11.79 8.76
N GLU A 31 7.64 -12.58 7.99
CA GLU A 31 8.37 -12.10 6.82
C GLU A 31 7.41 -11.81 5.66
N GLN A 32 6.37 -12.65 5.49
CA GLN A 32 5.33 -12.40 4.49
C GLN A 32 4.56 -11.09 4.78
N LEU A 33 4.39 -10.72 6.04
CA LEU A 33 3.68 -9.52 6.50
C LEU A 33 4.60 -8.40 7.00
N ARG A 34 5.88 -8.44 6.64
CA ARG A 34 6.92 -7.55 7.16
C ARG A 34 6.64 -6.05 7.00
N LEU A 35 5.79 -5.64 6.05
CA LEU A 35 5.42 -4.22 5.91
C LEU A 35 4.51 -3.74 7.03
N ALA A 36 3.78 -4.63 7.72
CA ALA A 36 3.12 -4.30 8.99
C ALA A 36 4.17 -3.90 10.05
N GLY A 37 5.41 -4.38 9.90
CA GLY A 37 6.57 -3.96 10.69
C GLY A 37 6.81 -2.45 10.66
N VAL A 38 6.59 -1.81 9.51
CA VAL A 38 6.85 -0.37 9.28
C VAL A 38 5.70 0.50 9.78
N MET A 39 4.48 -0.03 9.77
CA MET A 39 3.28 0.74 10.07
C MET A 39 3.16 0.99 11.58
N PRO A 40 2.97 2.24 12.01
CA PRO A 40 2.62 2.56 13.38
C PRO A 40 1.41 1.77 13.89
N ARG A 41 1.39 1.45 15.19
CA ARG A 41 0.27 0.77 15.83
C ARG A 41 -0.98 1.66 15.83
N GLY A 42 -2.15 1.03 15.80
CA GLY A 42 -3.45 1.73 15.87
C GLY A 42 -4.13 2.00 14.53
N GLY A 43 -3.73 1.31 13.46
CA GLY A 43 -4.48 1.33 12.18
C GLY A 43 -5.85 0.66 12.28
N LEU A 44 -6.83 1.16 11.53
CA LEU A 44 -8.16 0.56 11.36
C LEU A 44 -8.17 -0.50 10.26
N VAL A 45 -7.48 -0.19 9.15
CA VAL A 45 -7.41 -1.02 7.95
C VAL A 45 -5.96 -1.11 7.52
N TYR A 46 -5.47 -2.32 7.29
CA TYR A 46 -4.18 -2.58 6.67
C TYR A 46 -4.38 -3.41 5.42
N VAL A 47 -3.76 -3.00 4.32
CA VAL A 47 -3.73 -3.77 3.07
C VAL A 47 -2.30 -3.87 2.60
N GLN A 48 -1.84 -5.08 2.33
CA GLN A 48 -0.54 -5.36 1.75
C GLN A 48 -0.70 -6.04 0.41
N ALA A 49 0.04 -5.57 -0.58
CA ALA A 49 0.30 -6.23 -1.84
C ALA A 49 1.69 -6.87 -1.84
N ARG A 50 1.79 -8.11 -2.32
CA ARG A 50 3.08 -8.80 -2.48
C ARG A 50 3.94 -8.18 -3.57
N ASP A 51 3.32 -7.83 -4.70
CA ASP A 51 3.92 -7.11 -5.82
C ASP A 51 2.89 -6.12 -6.40
N LEU A 52 2.87 -4.89 -5.86
CA LEU A 52 1.93 -3.87 -6.30
C LEU A 52 2.19 -3.46 -7.75
N SER A 53 3.44 -3.45 -8.20
CA SER A 53 3.77 -3.10 -9.59
C SER A 53 3.15 -4.10 -10.58
N ALA A 54 3.27 -5.40 -10.30
CA ALA A 54 2.66 -6.44 -11.11
C ALA A 54 1.12 -6.36 -11.07
N LEU A 55 0.54 -6.18 -9.89
CA LEU A 55 -0.91 -6.03 -9.73
C LEU A 55 -1.45 -4.80 -10.48
N MET A 56 -0.78 -3.66 -10.41
CA MET A 56 -1.18 -2.45 -11.12
C MET A 56 -1.08 -2.63 -12.64
N LYS A 57 -0.02 -3.27 -13.14
CA LYS A 57 0.09 -3.60 -14.58
C LYS A 57 -1.06 -4.50 -15.04
N MET A 58 -1.36 -5.55 -14.28
CA MET A 58 -2.47 -6.45 -14.59
C MET A 58 -3.83 -5.72 -14.53
N TRP A 59 -4.07 -4.92 -13.49
CA TRP A 59 -5.29 -4.13 -13.33
C TRP A 59 -5.50 -3.19 -14.53
N LEU A 60 -4.46 -2.41 -14.87
CA LEU A 60 -4.52 -1.43 -15.94
C LEU A 60 -4.69 -2.05 -17.33
N ALA A 61 -4.24 -3.29 -17.54
CA ALA A 61 -4.44 -4.04 -18.78
C ALA A 61 -5.77 -4.83 -18.81
N SER A 62 -6.49 -4.92 -17.69
CA SER A 62 -7.62 -5.83 -17.57
C SER A 62 -8.93 -5.25 -18.10
N THR A 63 -9.73 -6.10 -18.76
CA THR A 63 -11.15 -5.79 -19.05
C THR A 63 -12.00 -5.75 -17.77
N ALA A 64 -11.50 -6.34 -16.68
CA ALA A 64 -12.16 -6.31 -15.37
C ALA A 64 -12.21 -4.88 -14.81
N ARG A 65 -11.14 -4.09 -14.98
CA ARG A 65 -11.13 -2.65 -14.63
C ARG A 65 -12.25 -1.91 -15.33
N ASP A 66 -12.34 -2.06 -16.65
CA ASP A 66 -13.32 -1.33 -17.44
C ASP A 66 -14.75 -1.77 -17.11
N ARG A 67 -14.96 -3.07 -16.87
CA ARG A 67 -16.24 -3.61 -16.40
C ARG A 67 -16.61 -3.07 -15.02
N PHE A 68 -15.67 -3.02 -14.08
CA PHE A 68 -15.89 -2.49 -12.75
C PHE A 68 -16.28 -1.00 -12.81
N ARG A 69 -15.53 -0.18 -13.55
CA ARG A 69 -15.81 1.25 -13.70
C ARG A 69 -17.16 1.55 -14.37
N LYS A 70 -17.65 0.65 -15.23
CA LYS A 70 -18.97 0.76 -15.90
C LYS A 70 -20.10 0.09 -15.12
N SER A 71 -19.81 -0.51 -13.96
CA SER A 71 -20.81 -1.24 -13.18
C SER A 71 -21.74 -0.30 -12.41
N SER A 72 -22.95 -0.77 -12.11
CA SER A 72 -23.88 -0.09 -11.21
C SER A 72 -23.30 0.10 -9.81
N SER A 73 -22.54 -0.88 -9.31
CA SER A 73 -21.86 -0.79 -8.02
C SER A 73 -20.89 0.38 -7.96
N PHE A 74 -20.10 0.59 -9.02
CA PHE A 74 -19.19 1.75 -9.08
C PHE A 74 -19.96 3.06 -9.24
N SER A 75 -21.03 3.10 -10.03
CA SER A 75 -21.87 4.30 -10.18
C SER A 75 -22.42 4.75 -8.81
N VAL A 76 -23.08 3.84 -8.09
CA VAL A 76 -23.64 4.11 -6.76
C VAL A 76 -22.55 4.50 -5.76
N PHE A 77 -21.40 3.83 -5.79
CA PHE A 77 -20.27 4.21 -4.93
C PHE A 77 -19.74 5.60 -5.26
N SER A 78 -19.61 5.95 -6.54
CA SER A 78 -19.07 7.24 -6.99
C SER A 78 -19.98 8.43 -6.65
N GLU A 79 -21.26 8.18 -6.45
CA GLU A 79 -22.24 9.18 -5.99
C GLU A 79 -22.33 9.25 -4.46
N SER A 80 -21.68 8.33 -3.74
CA SER A 80 -21.71 8.31 -2.29
C SER A 80 -20.95 9.49 -1.68
N ARG A 81 -21.43 9.98 -0.53
CA ARG A 81 -20.76 11.05 0.22
C ARG A 81 -19.31 10.70 0.57
N VAL A 82 -19.04 9.42 0.86
CA VAL A 82 -17.70 8.94 1.19
C VAL A 82 -16.76 9.12 -0.01
N TYR A 83 -17.19 8.70 -1.20
CA TYR A 83 -16.39 8.86 -2.40
C TYR A 83 -16.14 10.33 -2.74
N LEU A 84 -17.19 11.16 -2.73
CA LEU A 84 -17.08 12.59 -3.03
C LEU A 84 -16.11 13.29 -2.07
N LYS A 85 -16.22 13.03 -0.76
CA LYS A 85 -15.32 13.60 0.25
C LYS A 85 -13.87 13.12 0.08
N LEU A 86 -13.67 11.86 -0.31
CA LEU A 86 -12.33 11.34 -0.63
C LEU A 86 -11.74 11.99 -1.88
N GLN A 87 -12.54 12.23 -2.92
CA GLN A 87 -12.08 12.93 -4.13
C GLN A 87 -11.72 14.38 -3.87
N GLU A 88 -12.49 15.10 -3.05
CA GLU A 88 -12.17 16.47 -2.62
C GLU A 88 -10.83 16.51 -1.88
N ARG A 89 -10.66 15.64 -0.87
CA ARG A 89 -9.39 15.54 -0.13
C ARG A 89 -8.21 15.18 -1.01
N LYS A 90 -8.40 14.22 -1.92
CA LYS A 90 -7.38 13.86 -2.91
C LYS A 90 -6.97 15.08 -3.72
N LYS A 91 -7.94 15.85 -4.23
CA LYS A 91 -7.67 17.06 -5.03
C LYS A 91 -6.94 18.14 -4.24
N ASP A 92 -7.31 18.35 -2.98
CA ASP A 92 -6.62 19.29 -2.09
C ASP A 92 -5.15 18.89 -1.90
N ILE A 93 -4.89 17.60 -1.67
CA ILE A 93 -3.53 17.05 -1.59
C ILE A 93 -2.79 17.23 -2.92
N GLU A 94 -3.35 16.79 -4.04
CA GLU A 94 -2.73 16.92 -5.38
C GLU A 94 -2.34 18.37 -5.70
N THR A 95 -3.23 19.31 -5.38
CA THR A 95 -3.04 20.75 -5.58
C THR A 95 -1.90 21.27 -4.71
N ALA A 96 -1.87 20.88 -3.43
CA ALA A 96 -0.83 21.30 -2.52
C ALA A 96 0.52 20.67 -2.87
N VAL A 97 0.60 19.39 -3.21
CA VAL A 97 1.88 18.70 -3.47
C VAL A 97 2.39 18.86 -4.90
N GLY A 98 1.54 19.32 -5.84
CA GLY A 98 1.90 19.48 -7.25
C GLY A 98 2.09 18.16 -8.00
N VAL A 99 1.51 17.06 -7.48
CA VAL A 99 1.61 15.70 -8.05
C VAL A 99 0.22 15.09 -8.10
N GLY A 100 -0.16 14.55 -9.27
CA GLY A 100 -1.40 13.78 -9.42
C GLY A 100 -1.32 12.43 -8.67
N LEU A 101 -2.43 12.03 -8.07
CA LEU A 101 -2.65 10.77 -7.35
C LEU A 101 -3.68 9.91 -8.12
N ASP A 102 -3.41 9.68 -9.40
CA ASP A 102 -4.19 8.77 -10.24
C ASP A 102 -3.60 7.35 -10.28
N GLU A 103 -4.32 6.42 -10.91
CA GLU A 103 -3.86 5.02 -11.03
C GLU A 103 -2.53 4.88 -11.78
N SER A 104 -2.24 5.76 -12.74
CA SER A 104 -0.98 5.73 -13.49
C SER A 104 0.17 6.17 -12.60
N ARG A 105 -0.04 7.22 -11.79
CA ARG A 105 0.92 7.71 -10.80
C ARG A 105 1.13 6.69 -9.68
N LEU A 106 0.06 6.05 -9.21
CA LEU A 106 0.19 4.94 -8.29
C LEU A 106 0.99 3.79 -8.90
N ALA A 107 0.80 3.47 -10.19
CA ALA A 107 1.59 2.45 -10.88
C ALA A 107 3.07 2.84 -11.05
N GLU A 108 3.38 4.12 -11.24
CA GLU A 108 4.76 4.64 -11.25
C GLU A 108 5.44 4.44 -9.89
N LEU A 109 4.74 4.82 -8.81
CA LEU A 109 5.19 4.69 -7.42
C LEU A 109 5.23 3.23 -6.94
N ALA A 110 4.36 2.38 -7.50
CA ALA A 110 4.24 0.98 -7.12
C ALA A 110 5.55 0.24 -7.35
N GLY A 111 6.15 -0.15 -6.23
CA GLY A 111 7.31 -1.01 -6.16
C GLY A 111 6.90 -2.47 -6.09
N ALA A 112 7.76 -3.29 -5.48
CA ALA A 112 7.45 -4.69 -5.24
C ALA A 112 6.42 -4.82 -4.10
N ALA A 113 6.85 -5.23 -2.91
CA ALA A 113 5.95 -5.27 -1.76
C ALA A 113 5.51 -3.84 -1.40
N SER A 114 4.21 -3.63 -1.27
CA SER A 114 3.64 -2.35 -0.83
C SER A 114 2.54 -2.56 0.18
N ALA A 115 2.33 -1.58 1.05
CA ALA A 115 1.23 -1.61 1.99
C ALA A 115 0.66 -0.22 2.24
N VAL A 116 -0.61 -0.18 2.62
CA VAL A 116 -1.30 1.01 3.10
C VAL A 116 -2.01 0.70 4.41
N THR A 117 -1.91 1.61 5.36
CA THR A 117 -2.71 1.61 6.59
C THR A 117 -3.51 2.89 6.68
N ILE A 118 -4.79 2.78 7.02
CA ILE A 118 -5.67 3.91 7.33
C ILE A 118 -5.91 3.92 8.84
N TYR A 119 -5.67 5.07 9.48
CA TYR A 119 -5.84 5.32 10.92
C TYR A 119 -7.13 6.07 11.21
N ASP A 120 -7.51 6.98 10.31
CA ASP A 120 -8.75 7.75 10.39
C ASP A 120 -9.27 7.97 8.96
N ILE A 121 -10.45 7.41 8.65
CA ILE A 121 -11.09 7.56 7.33
C ILE A 121 -11.65 8.98 7.16
N GLY A 122 -12.16 9.58 8.24
CA GLY A 122 -12.75 10.91 8.24
C GLY A 122 -11.73 11.99 7.95
N ASN A 123 -10.53 11.85 8.51
CA ASN A 123 -9.39 12.74 8.27
C ASN A 123 -8.45 12.26 7.16
N LEU A 124 -8.62 11.04 6.64
CA LEU A 124 -7.67 10.41 5.72
C LEU A 124 -6.24 10.36 6.29
N GLU A 125 -6.12 10.00 7.57
CA GLU A 125 -4.83 9.73 8.19
C GLU A 125 -4.33 8.36 7.75
N MET A 126 -3.21 8.31 7.03
CA MET A 126 -2.70 7.10 6.43
C MET A 126 -1.18 7.05 6.36
N VAL A 127 -0.67 5.82 6.26
CA VAL A 127 0.71 5.51 5.89
C VAL A 127 0.66 4.62 4.66
N PHE A 128 1.40 5.00 3.63
CA PHE A 128 1.69 4.17 2.47
C PHE A 128 3.19 3.88 2.44
N VAL A 129 3.54 2.62 2.23
CA VAL A 129 4.93 2.17 2.09
C VAL A 129 5.06 1.31 0.84
N THR A 130 6.15 1.47 0.12
CA THR A 130 6.46 0.65 -1.04
C THR A 130 7.95 0.36 -1.13
N GLU A 131 8.30 -0.89 -1.41
CA GLU A 131 9.67 -1.32 -1.63
C GLU A 131 10.13 -1.01 -3.04
N VAL A 132 11.09 -0.11 -3.12
CA VAL A 132 11.58 0.44 -4.37
C VAL A 132 13.05 0.78 -4.20
N GLY A 133 13.88 0.46 -5.20
CA GLY A 133 15.29 0.84 -5.19
C GLY A 133 15.46 2.35 -5.15
N ARG A 134 16.53 2.83 -4.50
CA ARG A 134 16.77 4.26 -4.26
C ARG A 134 16.67 5.06 -5.55
N GLU A 135 17.37 4.64 -6.60
CA GLU A 135 17.37 5.30 -7.92
C GLU A 135 15.97 5.51 -8.47
N ARG A 136 15.09 4.50 -8.37
CA ARG A 136 13.71 4.61 -8.81
C ARG A 136 12.88 5.52 -7.89
N ALA A 137 13.14 5.52 -6.58
CA ALA A 137 12.48 6.42 -5.63
C ALA A 137 12.79 7.89 -5.92
N ILE A 138 14.07 8.26 -6.06
CA ILE A 138 14.48 9.64 -6.37
C ILE A 138 14.03 10.10 -7.77
N ALA A 139 13.80 9.18 -8.70
CA ALA A 139 13.26 9.50 -10.02
C ALA A 139 11.74 9.81 -10.03
N THR A 140 11.02 9.54 -8.93
CA THR A 140 9.57 9.78 -8.84
C THR A 140 9.22 11.28 -8.89
N ALA A 141 7.99 11.58 -9.29
CA ALA A 141 7.47 12.94 -9.24
C ALA A 141 7.54 13.55 -7.82
N LEU A 142 7.33 12.74 -6.77
CA LEU A 142 7.42 13.17 -5.38
C LEU A 142 8.80 13.74 -5.03
N PHE A 143 9.87 12.99 -5.30
CA PHE A 143 11.23 13.45 -5.01
C PHE A 143 11.69 14.60 -5.91
N LYS A 144 11.18 14.69 -7.15
CA LYS A 144 11.39 15.88 -8.00
C LYS A 144 10.78 17.14 -7.40
N GLN A 145 9.70 17.01 -6.63
CA GLN A 145 9.07 18.13 -5.91
C GLN A 145 9.69 18.42 -4.54
N ALA A 146 10.66 17.63 -4.06
CA ALA A 146 11.26 17.81 -2.73
C ALA A 146 11.73 19.25 -2.41
N PRO A 147 12.27 20.05 -3.35
CA PRO A 147 12.61 21.45 -3.09
C PRO A 147 11.42 22.34 -2.68
N GLN A 148 10.18 21.92 -2.95
CA GLN A 148 8.95 22.60 -2.53
C GLN A 148 8.45 22.16 -1.14
N PHE A 149 9.14 21.24 -0.50
CA PHE A 149 8.82 20.72 0.82
C PHE A 149 9.86 21.22 1.82
N GLN A 150 9.47 21.30 3.09
CA GLN A 150 10.40 21.52 4.16
C GLN A 150 11.13 20.20 4.47
N GLU A 151 12.46 20.20 4.32
CA GLU A 151 13.28 19.11 4.84
C GLU A 151 13.30 19.16 6.37
N ARG A 152 12.98 18.04 7.00
CA ARG A 152 12.93 17.86 8.45
C ARG A 152 13.66 16.58 8.84
N SER A 153 14.07 16.51 10.10
CA SER A 153 14.82 15.37 10.64
C SER A 153 14.09 14.77 11.84
N ALA A 154 14.04 13.45 11.87
CA ALA A 154 13.68 12.64 13.04
C ALA A 154 14.90 11.79 13.43
N PRO A 155 14.94 11.20 14.65
CA PRO A 155 16.05 10.34 15.07
C PRO A 155 16.39 9.21 14.07
N SER A 156 15.39 8.72 13.33
CA SER A 156 15.51 7.59 12.40
C SER A 156 15.63 7.98 10.93
N GLY A 157 15.74 9.27 10.59
CA GLY A 157 15.99 9.71 9.23
C GLY A 157 15.44 11.10 8.88
N VAL A 158 15.74 11.51 7.65
CA VAL A 158 15.25 12.75 7.04
C VAL A 158 13.94 12.47 6.29
N TYR A 159 13.03 13.44 6.34
CA TYR A 159 11.77 13.43 5.60
C TYR A 159 11.43 14.82 5.08
N TYR A 160 10.55 14.87 4.11
CA TYR A 160 10.06 16.08 3.48
C TYR A 160 8.61 16.28 3.87
N ALA A 161 8.27 17.43 4.44
CA ALA A 161 6.93 17.74 4.92
C ALA A 161 6.39 19.02 4.27
N ARG A 162 5.09 19.02 3.97
CA ARG A 162 4.36 20.19 3.50
C ARG A 162 2.98 20.21 4.12
N GLU A 163 2.61 21.39 4.61
CA GLU A 163 1.26 21.62 5.10
C GLU A 163 0.26 21.63 3.93
N VAL A 164 -0.85 20.94 4.13
CA VAL A 164 -1.94 20.83 3.17
C VAL A 164 -3.22 21.24 3.89
N SER A 165 -3.86 22.29 3.38
CA SER A 165 -5.19 22.66 3.84
C SER A 165 -6.23 21.87 3.04
N THR A 166 -7.11 21.15 3.73
CA THR A 166 -8.15 20.30 3.15
C THR A 166 -9.53 20.71 3.67
N ASP A 167 -10.60 20.18 3.07
CA ASP A 167 -11.98 20.42 3.51
C ASP A 167 -12.35 21.91 3.46
N GLY A 168 -11.98 22.58 2.36
CA GLY A 168 -12.26 24.00 2.15
C GLY A 168 -11.51 24.93 3.12
N GLY A 169 -10.37 24.50 3.66
CA GLY A 169 -9.56 25.30 4.58
C GLY A 169 -9.70 24.93 6.05
N ARG A 170 -10.62 24.01 6.38
CA ARG A 170 -10.99 23.69 7.77
C ARG A 170 -10.02 22.74 8.47
N LEU A 171 -9.31 21.93 7.70
CA LEU A 171 -8.40 20.91 8.22
C LEU A 171 -7.00 21.17 7.69
N SER A 172 -6.06 21.47 8.59
CA SER A 172 -4.64 21.47 8.27
C SER A 172 -4.08 20.07 8.49
N GLN A 173 -3.50 19.50 7.44
CA GLN A 173 -2.83 18.21 7.43
C GLN A 173 -1.38 18.37 6.99
N GLN A 174 -0.58 17.31 7.14
CA GLN A 174 0.81 17.32 6.68
C GLN A 174 0.98 16.20 5.66
N PHE A 175 1.35 16.54 4.43
CA PHE A 175 1.82 15.53 3.51
C PHE A 175 3.31 15.34 3.72
N CYS A 176 3.71 14.12 4.09
CA CYS A 176 5.11 13.79 4.31
C CYS A 176 5.56 12.65 3.41
N PHE A 177 6.81 12.69 2.95
CA PHE A 177 7.44 11.53 2.32
C PHE A 177 8.91 11.38 2.73
N ALA A 178 9.41 10.15 2.69
CA ALA A 178 10.78 9.82 3.03
C ALA A 178 11.26 8.59 2.25
N TYR A 179 12.58 8.42 2.16
CA TYR A 179 13.19 7.18 1.71
C TYR A 179 14.06 6.59 2.82
N ALA A 180 13.68 5.42 3.33
CA ALA A 180 14.37 4.75 4.42
C ALA A 180 14.30 3.23 4.26
N GLY A 181 15.37 2.51 4.62
CA GLY A 181 15.36 1.05 4.65
C GLY A 181 14.98 0.36 3.34
N GLY A 182 15.29 0.96 2.17
CA GLY A 182 14.90 0.41 0.86
C GLY A 182 13.44 0.68 0.46
N ARG A 183 12.79 1.65 1.13
CA ARG A 183 11.36 1.92 0.99
C ARG A 183 11.11 3.40 0.77
N LEU A 184 10.14 3.70 -0.09
CA LEU A 184 9.47 4.99 -0.12
C LEU A 184 8.30 4.92 0.88
N ILE A 185 8.25 5.89 1.80
CA ILE A 185 7.21 6.04 2.82
C ILE A 185 6.49 7.36 2.53
N VAL A 186 5.16 7.35 2.55
CA VAL A 186 4.29 8.52 2.39
C VAL A 186 3.25 8.52 3.50
N THR A 187 3.02 9.67 4.14
CA THR A 187 2.01 9.82 5.19
C THR A 187 1.23 11.13 5.03
N THR A 188 0.05 11.17 5.63
CA THR A 188 -0.82 12.37 5.67
C THR A 188 -0.82 13.08 7.02
N THR A 189 0.03 12.63 7.95
CA THR A 189 0.41 13.37 9.16
C THR A 189 1.91 13.19 9.45
N GLU A 190 2.52 14.20 10.06
CA GLU A 190 3.92 14.15 10.46
C GLU A 190 4.17 13.16 11.61
N GLY A 191 3.23 13.06 12.55
CA GLY A 191 3.32 12.08 13.64
C GLY A 191 3.39 10.64 13.14
N LEU A 192 2.63 10.30 12.09
CA LEU A 192 2.72 9.01 11.41
C LEU A 192 4.06 8.84 10.69
N MET A 193 4.62 9.88 10.08
CA MET A 193 5.94 9.82 9.42
C MET A 193 7.05 9.47 10.41
N ILE A 194 7.11 10.19 11.53
CA ILE A 194 8.14 10.00 12.56
C ILE A 194 8.10 8.57 13.09
N ARG A 195 6.90 8.07 13.41
CA ARG A 195 6.70 6.71 13.91
C ARG A 195 7.02 5.64 12.85
N ALA A 196 6.62 5.86 11.60
CA ALA A 196 6.92 4.94 10.50
C ALA A 196 8.43 4.86 10.20
N LEU A 197 9.16 5.98 10.28
CA LEU A 197 10.61 6.01 10.15
C LEU A 197 11.29 5.23 11.28
N ALA A 198 10.84 5.41 12.52
CA ALA A 198 11.34 4.65 13.67
C ALA A 198 11.15 3.15 13.47
N ASN A 199 9.93 2.73 13.12
CA ASN A 199 9.59 1.35 12.83
C ASN A 199 10.36 0.79 11.61
N SER A 200 10.66 1.60 10.60
CA SER A 200 11.47 1.17 9.45
C SER A 200 12.93 0.91 9.80
N ALA A 201 13.48 1.56 10.83
CA ALA A 201 14.83 1.32 11.30
C ALA A 201 14.91 0.06 12.16
N SER A 202 13.96 -0.12 13.07
CA SER A 202 13.77 -1.34 13.85
C SER A 202 12.32 -1.42 14.30
N ALA A 203 11.59 -2.46 13.88
CA ALA A 203 10.20 -2.64 14.30
C ALA A 203 10.14 -2.87 15.82
N GLY A 204 9.57 -1.92 16.55
CA GLY A 204 9.43 -1.95 18.01
C GLY A 204 7.99 -2.19 18.47
N ASP A 205 7.70 -1.87 19.73
CA ASP A 205 6.36 -2.00 20.33
C ASP A 205 5.29 -1.15 19.64
N ASP A 206 5.71 -0.09 18.94
CA ASP A 206 4.85 0.76 18.14
C ASP A 206 4.57 0.20 16.73
N SER A 207 5.01 -1.01 16.42
CA SER A 207 4.71 -1.66 15.15
C SER A 207 3.36 -2.37 15.19
N MET A 208 2.57 -2.27 14.11
CA MET A 208 1.33 -3.03 14.00
C MET A 208 1.54 -4.53 13.70
N LEU A 209 2.78 -4.98 13.43
CA LEU A 209 3.08 -6.37 13.10
C LEU A 209 2.55 -7.34 14.16
N GLN A 210 2.67 -6.99 15.44
CA GLN A 210 2.17 -7.83 16.54
C GLN A 210 0.64 -8.00 16.48
N ASP A 211 -0.11 -6.92 16.25
CA ASP A 211 -1.58 -6.96 16.17
C ASP A 211 -2.07 -7.79 14.96
N VAL A 212 -1.41 -7.61 13.81
CA VAL A 212 -1.70 -8.37 12.59
C VAL A 212 -1.39 -9.85 12.81
N MET A 213 -0.23 -10.18 13.40
CA MET A 213 0.18 -11.55 13.68
C MET A 213 -0.71 -12.24 14.71
N ALA A 214 -1.15 -11.53 15.76
CA ALA A 214 -2.08 -12.07 16.76
C ALA A 214 -3.43 -12.47 16.15
N THR A 215 -3.87 -11.75 15.11
CA THR A 215 -5.09 -12.10 14.38
C THR A 215 -4.86 -13.22 13.38
N ALA A 216 -3.77 -13.15 12.61
CA ALA A 216 -3.43 -14.15 11.62
C ALA A 216 -3.16 -15.53 12.26
N GLY A 217 -2.54 -15.58 13.44
CA GLY A 217 -2.29 -16.81 14.19
C GLY A 217 -3.54 -17.53 14.68
N ARG A 218 -4.69 -16.83 14.76
CA ARG A 218 -5.99 -17.45 15.08
C ARG A 218 -6.62 -18.16 13.86
N ALA A 219 -6.20 -17.81 12.65
CA ALA A 219 -6.71 -18.42 11.43
C ALA A 219 -5.86 -19.64 11.05
N ARG A 220 -6.45 -20.85 11.14
CA ARG A 220 -5.75 -22.09 10.76
C ARG A 220 -5.36 -22.06 9.29
N GLY A 221 -4.08 -22.32 9.00
CA GLY A 221 -3.55 -22.42 7.64
C GLY A 221 -3.42 -21.08 6.91
N PHE A 222 -3.49 -19.95 7.61
CA PHE A 222 -3.35 -18.65 6.98
C PHE A 222 -1.95 -18.43 6.38
N THR A 223 -1.92 -17.90 5.15
CA THR A 223 -0.73 -17.40 4.47
C THR A 223 -1.09 -16.10 3.75
N ALA A 224 -0.14 -15.17 3.65
CA ALA A 224 -0.37 -13.95 2.90
C ALA A 224 -0.39 -14.24 1.39
N HIS A 225 -1.44 -13.82 0.71
CA HIS A 225 -1.61 -13.96 -0.74
C HIS A 225 -1.13 -12.70 -1.48
N GLU A 226 -1.49 -12.57 -2.76
CA GLU A 226 -1.15 -11.41 -3.60
C GLU A 226 -1.62 -10.09 -2.98
N ILE A 227 -2.83 -10.10 -2.40
CA ILE A 227 -3.36 -9.03 -1.57
C ILE A 227 -3.77 -9.65 -0.24
N THR A 228 -3.34 -9.04 0.86
CA THR A 228 -3.72 -9.43 2.22
C THR A 228 -4.28 -8.22 2.94
N MET A 229 -5.44 -8.37 3.57
CA MET A 229 -6.11 -7.32 4.33
C MET A 229 -6.26 -7.73 5.79
N TRP A 230 -6.04 -6.78 6.68
CA TRP A 230 -6.35 -6.88 8.11
C TRP A 230 -7.22 -5.69 8.52
N LEU A 231 -8.19 -5.96 9.39
CA LEU A 231 -9.18 -4.99 9.85
C LEU A 231 -9.31 -5.07 11.37
N ASP A 232 -9.29 -3.91 12.03
CA ASP A 232 -9.66 -3.79 13.43
C ASP A 232 -11.18 -3.61 13.56
N GLN A 233 -11.91 -4.72 13.59
CA GLN A 233 -13.37 -4.71 13.67
C GLN A 233 -13.91 -4.08 14.95
N ALA A 234 -13.13 -4.01 16.03
CA ALA A 234 -13.58 -3.43 17.30
C ALA A 234 -13.60 -1.89 17.26
N ARG A 235 -12.99 -1.28 16.24
CA ARG A 235 -12.83 0.17 16.10
C ARG A 235 -13.52 0.75 14.85
N LEU A 236 -14.20 -0.09 14.07
CA LEU A 236 -15.07 0.32 12.95
C LEU A 236 -16.48 0.66 13.46
#